data_AF-A0A838QY27-F1
#
_entry.id   AF-A0A838QY27-F1
#
_cell.length_a   1.000
_cell.length_b   1.000
_cell.length_c   1.000
_cell.angle_alpha   90.00
_cell.angle_beta   90.00
_cell.angle_gamma   90.00
#
_symmetry.space_group_name_H-M   'P 1'
#
loop_
_entity.id
_entity.type
_entity.pdbx_description
1 polymer ?
#
loop_
_entity_poly.entity_id
_entity_poly.type
_entity_poly.pdbx_seq_one_letter_code
_entity_poly.pdbx_strand_id
1 'polypeptide(L)'
;MLPSQSAPAEVRKQEAAALSAPPFVHLHCHSHYSLLDGASPIKGLVGRAKELGMNALALTDHGNLYGALDFYKNCKDAGINPVLGYEAYVAPGSRFDKSGAHSSKDATYHLTLLAQNAVGFRNLVKMSSRAFLEGFYHKPRIDRELLEQYSEGIICLSGCVSGEFSRALLATSSGKSGSGGNGAGGVYVEEQIEKAREIAAWFHGVFGDRYFIEIQDNGLEIQRLAKEAAIEVAMRMGLPLVATSDAHYVRQEDAVAQDVLLCINTGKFRTDANRMRMEGDQFFLRSADEMFAALPDQEEALRRSQLIADSVYIDLELGKRHFPSFQVPEQKSPPDYLRELCIKGLKERYANNPKRLAGDDLSQEVYDRLNRELDVITKLGFCDYFLIVWDFVRFAVEADIPCTARGSGVGSLVCYALRLS
;
A
#
# COMPACT_ATOMS: atom_id res chain seq x y z
N MET A 1 9.37 51.89 0.30
CA MET A 1 8.73 51.13 -0.80
C MET A 1 9.83 50.44 -1.58
N LEU A 2 10.05 49.15 -1.34
CA LEU A 2 10.92 48.32 -2.16
C LEU A 2 10.10 47.82 -3.36
N PRO A 3 10.62 47.87 -4.60
CA PRO A 3 9.88 47.42 -5.77
C PRO A 3 9.77 45.89 -5.74
N SER A 4 8.54 45.38 -5.89
CA SER A 4 8.31 43.95 -6.08
C SER A 4 8.91 43.52 -7.41
N GLN A 5 9.98 42.73 -7.35
CA GLN A 5 10.46 42.00 -8.52
C GLN A 5 9.47 40.88 -8.80
N SER A 6 8.57 41.14 -9.74
CA SER A 6 7.63 40.16 -10.22
C SER A 6 8.34 39.07 -11.01
N ALA A 7 7.96 37.81 -10.81
CA ALA A 7 8.58 36.64 -11.45
C ALA A 7 8.60 36.74 -12.99
N PRO A 8 9.62 36.13 -13.65
CA PRO A 8 9.76 36.11 -15.11
C PRO A 8 8.49 35.64 -15.83
N ALA A 9 8.22 36.18 -17.02
CA ALA A 9 7.00 35.90 -17.80
C ALA A 9 6.78 34.41 -18.10
N GLU A 10 7.86 33.62 -18.15
CA GLU A 10 7.85 32.17 -18.38
C GLU A 10 7.33 31.40 -17.16
N VAL A 11 7.70 31.86 -15.95
CA VAL A 11 7.18 31.34 -14.67
C VAL A 11 5.69 31.65 -14.54
N ARG A 12 5.26 32.86 -14.93
CA ARG A 12 3.82 33.21 -14.91
C ARG A 12 2.99 32.43 -15.92
N LYS A 13 3.54 32.06 -17.08
CA LYS A 13 2.85 31.19 -18.05
C LYS A 13 2.66 29.77 -17.50
N GLN A 14 3.65 29.25 -16.79
CA GLN A 14 3.56 27.95 -16.12
C GLN A 14 2.59 27.99 -14.93
N GLU A 15 2.60 29.07 -14.12
CA GLU A 15 1.63 29.27 -13.02
C GLU A 15 0.20 29.49 -13.53
N ALA A 16 0.01 30.20 -14.65
CA ALA A 16 -1.31 30.40 -15.25
C ALA A 16 -1.85 29.13 -15.93
N ALA A 17 -0.97 28.31 -16.55
CA ALA A 17 -1.34 27.01 -17.10
C ALA A 17 -1.74 26.01 -16.00
N ALA A 18 -1.04 26.04 -14.86
CA ALA A 18 -1.36 25.24 -13.68
C ALA A 18 -2.70 25.64 -13.02
N LEU A 19 -3.16 26.88 -13.23
CA LEU A 19 -4.48 27.36 -12.80
C LEU A 19 -5.60 27.15 -13.85
N SER A 20 -5.26 26.71 -15.07
CA SER A 20 -6.23 26.54 -16.18
C SER A 20 -6.53 25.09 -16.56
N ALA A 21 -5.69 24.13 -16.17
CA ALA A 21 -5.90 22.73 -16.51
C ALA A 21 -7.11 22.17 -15.73
N PRO A 22 -8.01 21.40 -16.37
CA PRO A 22 -9.14 20.80 -15.69
C PRO A 22 -8.67 19.84 -14.59
N PRO A 23 -9.40 19.75 -13.45
CA PRO A 23 -8.94 18.96 -12.32
C PRO A 23 -8.92 17.47 -12.67
N PHE A 24 -7.79 16.82 -12.39
CA PHE A 24 -7.58 15.39 -12.58
C PHE A 24 -6.55 14.86 -11.60
N VAL A 25 -6.83 13.69 -11.02
CA VAL A 25 -5.93 12.94 -10.14
C VAL A 25 -5.74 11.53 -10.68
N HIS A 26 -4.51 11.02 -10.67
CA HIS A 26 -4.30 9.60 -10.95
C HIS A 26 -4.69 8.75 -9.74
N LEU A 27 -5.64 7.83 -9.97
CA LEU A 27 -6.15 6.89 -8.97
C LEU A 27 -5.63 5.45 -9.14
N HIS A 28 -4.86 5.19 -10.19
CA HIS A 28 -4.27 3.90 -10.49
C HIS A 28 -2.81 4.10 -10.93
N CYS A 29 -1.89 3.88 -10.00
CA CYS A 29 -0.46 4.08 -10.21
C CYS A 29 0.36 3.03 -9.46
N HIS A 30 1.43 2.58 -10.10
CA HIS A 30 2.38 1.62 -9.58
C HIS A 30 3.72 2.29 -9.31
N SER A 31 4.28 1.95 -8.16
CA SER A 31 5.64 2.32 -7.77
C SER A 31 6.59 1.15 -7.95
N HIS A 32 7.87 1.37 -7.66
CA HIS A 32 8.88 0.33 -7.53
C HIS A 32 8.56 -0.75 -6.48
N TYR A 33 7.49 -0.61 -5.68
CA TYR A 33 6.96 -1.67 -4.81
C TYR A 33 6.01 -2.64 -5.53
N SER A 34 5.51 -2.32 -6.73
CA SER A 34 5.15 -3.33 -7.73
C SER A 34 6.42 -3.98 -8.27
N LEU A 35 7.04 -4.86 -7.47
CA LEU A 35 8.42 -5.33 -7.65
C LEU A 35 8.77 -5.91 -9.04
N LEU A 36 7.77 -6.34 -9.82
CA LEU A 36 7.98 -7.04 -11.09
C LEU A 36 7.97 -6.12 -12.31
N ASP A 37 7.25 -5.01 -12.28
CA ASP A 37 6.94 -4.17 -13.45
C ASP A 37 6.82 -2.67 -13.17
N GLY A 38 6.74 -2.26 -11.90
CA GLY A 38 6.72 -0.87 -11.50
C GLY A 38 8.12 -0.26 -11.51
N ALA A 39 8.29 0.81 -12.29
CA ALA A 39 9.55 1.53 -12.45
C ALA A 39 9.49 2.96 -11.88
N SER A 40 8.52 3.26 -11.01
CA SER A 40 8.35 4.59 -10.43
C SER A 40 8.86 4.68 -8.97
N PRO A 41 9.97 5.39 -8.69
CA PRO A 41 10.34 5.74 -7.32
C PRO A 41 9.25 6.59 -6.67
N ILE A 42 8.92 6.33 -5.39
CA ILE A 42 7.86 7.06 -4.67
C ILE A 42 8.10 8.58 -4.70
N LYS A 43 9.32 9.01 -4.38
CA LYS A 43 9.69 10.43 -4.43
C LYS A 43 9.51 11.03 -5.83
N GLY A 44 9.77 10.24 -6.87
CA GLY A 44 9.58 10.64 -8.27
C GLY A 44 8.11 10.84 -8.62
N LEU A 45 7.24 9.89 -8.24
CA LEU A 45 5.79 9.99 -8.43
C LEU A 45 5.22 11.24 -7.75
N VAL A 46 5.51 11.42 -6.46
CA VAL A 46 5.01 12.56 -5.67
C VAL A 46 5.55 13.88 -6.22
N GLY A 47 6.82 13.92 -6.59
CA GLY A 47 7.42 15.10 -7.22
C GLY A 47 6.74 15.46 -8.54
N ARG A 48 6.50 14.47 -9.41
CA ARG A 48 5.83 14.69 -10.70
C ARG A 48 4.37 15.12 -10.52
N ALA A 49 3.62 14.53 -9.61
CA ALA A 49 2.25 14.96 -9.31
C ALA A 49 2.22 16.44 -8.87
N LYS A 50 3.18 16.87 -8.05
CA LYS A 50 3.32 18.27 -7.64
C LYS A 50 3.66 19.19 -8.81
N GLU A 51 4.59 18.79 -9.67
CA GLU A 51 4.95 19.52 -10.90
C GLU A 51 3.75 19.71 -11.83
N LEU A 52 2.85 18.72 -11.88
CA LEU A 52 1.64 18.72 -12.70
C LEU A 52 0.47 19.48 -12.05
N GLY A 53 0.65 20.05 -10.86
CA GLY A 53 -0.40 20.80 -10.16
C GLY A 53 -1.47 19.92 -9.49
N MET A 54 -1.25 18.62 -9.34
CA MET A 54 -2.19 17.72 -8.67
C MET A 54 -2.15 17.95 -7.15
N ASN A 55 -3.32 17.94 -6.51
CA ASN A 55 -3.45 18.06 -5.05
C ASN A 55 -3.49 16.70 -4.34
N ALA A 56 -3.64 15.60 -5.08
CA ALA A 56 -3.76 14.24 -4.57
C ALA A 56 -3.10 13.26 -5.55
N LEU A 57 -2.75 12.07 -5.04
CA LEU A 57 -2.22 10.97 -5.84
C LEU A 57 -2.54 9.65 -5.16
N ALA A 58 -2.91 8.63 -5.94
CA ALA A 58 -3.04 7.27 -5.43
C ALA A 58 -1.78 6.42 -5.66
N LEU A 59 -1.57 5.47 -4.75
CA LEU A 59 -0.62 4.38 -4.94
C LEU A 59 -1.36 3.05 -4.82
N THR A 60 -1.32 2.24 -5.88
CA THR A 60 -2.09 0.99 -6.03
C THR A 60 -1.17 -0.15 -6.47
N ASP A 61 -0.10 -0.42 -5.72
CA ASP A 61 0.85 -1.47 -6.08
C ASP A 61 0.20 -2.88 -6.17
N HIS A 62 0.79 -3.75 -6.99
CA HIS A 62 0.27 -5.09 -7.28
C HIS A 62 0.28 -5.99 -6.04
N GLY A 63 -0.90 -6.32 -5.53
CA GLY A 63 -1.08 -7.34 -4.50
C GLY A 63 -0.32 -7.06 -3.20
N ASN A 64 0.12 -5.82 -2.95
CA ASN A 64 0.84 -5.46 -1.73
C ASN A 64 0.60 -4.01 -1.28
N LEU A 65 1.07 -3.70 -0.06
CA LEU A 65 1.03 -2.36 0.54
C LEU A 65 2.43 -1.94 1.05
N TYR A 66 3.51 -2.47 0.44
CA TYR A 66 4.87 -2.28 0.95
C TYR A 66 5.27 -0.80 0.96
N GLY A 67 4.88 -0.06 -0.09
CA GLY A 67 5.18 1.36 -0.24
C GLY A 67 4.24 2.31 0.51
N ALA A 68 3.14 1.82 1.13
CA ALA A 68 2.06 2.67 1.60
C ALA A 68 2.52 3.73 2.63
N LEU A 69 3.36 3.36 3.60
CA LEU A 69 3.84 4.30 4.62
C LEU A 69 4.89 5.28 4.07
N ASP A 70 5.77 4.82 3.18
CA ASP A 70 6.76 5.70 2.54
C ASP A 70 6.07 6.72 1.63
N PHE A 71 5.10 6.27 0.85
CA PHE A 71 4.24 7.11 0.01
C PHE A 71 3.48 8.14 0.82
N TYR A 72 2.80 7.69 1.89
CA TYR A 72 2.08 8.57 2.80
C TYR A 72 2.95 9.72 3.30
N LYS A 73 4.17 9.41 3.78
CA LYS A 73 5.11 10.42 4.29
C LYS A 73 5.56 11.39 3.19
N ASN A 74 5.96 10.87 2.03
CA ASN A 74 6.39 11.72 0.91
C ASN A 74 5.25 12.65 0.43
N CYS A 75 4.02 12.15 0.34
CA CYS A 75 2.85 12.96 0.01
C CYS A 75 2.62 14.07 1.05
N LYS A 76 2.61 13.73 2.34
CA LYS A 76 2.42 14.72 3.42
C LYS A 76 3.53 15.79 3.41
N ASP A 77 4.78 15.40 3.22
CA ASP A 77 5.92 16.32 3.12
C ASP A 77 5.82 17.24 1.88
N ALA A 78 5.21 16.74 0.79
CA ALA A 78 5.02 17.49 -0.44
C ALA A 78 3.75 18.36 -0.46
N GLY A 79 2.83 18.19 0.50
CA GLY A 79 1.52 18.84 0.52
C GLY A 79 0.49 18.22 -0.43
N ILE A 80 0.67 16.93 -0.78
CA ILE A 80 -0.25 16.15 -1.61
C ILE A 80 -1.12 15.26 -0.70
N ASN A 81 -2.42 15.15 -0.98
CA ASN A 81 -3.31 14.22 -0.30
C ASN A 81 -3.00 12.77 -0.74
N PRO A 82 -2.52 11.89 0.16
CA PRO A 82 -2.24 10.50 -0.19
C PRO A 82 -3.53 9.67 -0.26
N VAL A 83 -3.79 9.06 -1.41
CA VAL A 83 -4.82 8.03 -1.57
C VAL A 83 -4.14 6.66 -1.49
N LEU A 84 -4.26 6.00 -0.34
CA LEU A 84 -3.64 4.68 -0.13
C LEU A 84 -4.51 3.61 -0.79
N GLY A 85 -3.99 2.95 -1.82
CA GLY A 85 -4.68 1.94 -2.59
C GLY A 85 -3.96 0.60 -2.65
N TYR A 86 -4.58 -0.32 -3.37
CA TYR A 86 -4.19 -1.72 -3.47
C TYR A 86 -4.79 -2.28 -4.77
N GLU A 87 -3.97 -2.63 -5.76
CA GLU A 87 -4.48 -3.39 -6.90
C GLU A 87 -4.45 -4.88 -6.53
N ALA A 88 -5.60 -5.37 -6.10
CA ALA A 88 -5.77 -6.71 -5.58
C ALA A 88 -5.72 -7.76 -6.70
N TYR A 89 -5.06 -8.88 -6.43
CA TYR A 89 -5.34 -10.11 -7.18
C TYR A 89 -6.57 -10.78 -6.58
N VAL A 90 -7.63 -10.99 -7.36
CA VAL A 90 -8.87 -11.64 -6.92
C VAL A 90 -8.94 -13.04 -7.53
N ALA A 91 -9.14 -14.07 -6.71
CA ALA A 91 -9.36 -15.43 -7.19
C ALA A 91 -10.72 -15.52 -7.92
N PRO A 92 -10.82 -16.29 -9.03
CA PRO A 92 -12.11 -16.51 -9.70
C PRO A 92 -13.17 -17.19 -8.83
N GLY A 93 -12.72 -17.97 -7.84
CA GLY A 93 -13.54 -18.64 -6.83
C GLY A 93 -13.00 -18.36 -5.43
N SER A 94 -12.65 -19.41 -4.67
CA SER A 94 -12.06 -19.22 -3.35
C SER A 94 -10.57 -18.89 -3.44
N ARG A 95 -10.09 -18.04 -2.52
CA ARG A 95 -8.64 -17.79 -2.35
C ARG A 95 -7.84 -19.05 -2.00
N PHE A 96 -8.50 -20.07 -1.43
CA PHE A 96 -7.89 -21.35 -1.07
C PHE A 96 -7.75 -22.31 -2.27
N ASP A 97 -8.43 -22.05 -3.39
CA ASP A 97 -8.42 -22.93 -4.55
C ASP A 97 -7.08 -22.83 -5.29
N LYS A 98 -6.39 -23.97 -5.42
CA LYS A 98 -5.10 -24.08 -6.13
C LYS A 98 -5.16 -25.00 -7.36
N SER A 99 -6.36 -25.44 -7.75
CA SER A 99 -6.58 -26.34 -8.89
C SER A 99 -7.13 -25.57 -10.10
N GLY A 100 -6.90 -26.10 -11.31
CA GLY A 100 -7.60 -25.66 -12.52
C GLY A 100 -7.00 -24.47 -13.28
N ALA A 101 -6.04 -23.73 -12.72
CA ALA A 101 -5.36 -22.65 -13.45
C ALA A 101 -4.15 -23.18 -14.24
N HIS A 102 -4.11 -22.93 -15.54
CA HIS A 102 -2.99 -23.28 -16.42
C HIS A 102 -1.90 -22.20 -16.44
N SER A 103 -2.21 -20.99 -15.98
CA SER A 103 -1.27 -19.88 -15.87
C SER A 103 -1.65 -18.95 -14.71
N SER A 104 -0.70 -18.08 -14.32
CA SER A 104 -0.99 -17.02 -13.34
C SER A 104 -2.13 -16.10 -13.80
N LYS A 105 -2.33 -15.92 -15.12
CA LYS A 105 -3.40 -15.08 -15.65
C LYS A 105 -4.78 -15.71 -15.41
N ASP A 106 -4.88 -17.03 -15.48
CA ASP A 106 -6.15 -17.76 -15.26
C ASP A 106 -6.49 -17.86 -13.77
N ALA A 107 -5.46 -17.79 -12.91
CA ALA A 107 -5.61 -17.92 -11.47
C ALA A 107 -6.13 -16.64 -10.77
N THR A 108 -6.13 -15.49 -11.46
CA THR A 108 -6.40 -14.17 -10.87
C THR A 108 -7.02 -13.17 -11.82
N TYR A 109 -7.87 -12.31 -11.28
CA TYR A 109 -8.26 -11.02 -11.83
C TYR A 109 -7.57 -9.87 -11.09
N HIS A 110 -7.47 -8.70 -11.71
CA HIS A 110 -7.06 -7.47 -11.05
C HIS A 110 -8.28 -6.68 -10.53
N LEU A 111 -8.12 -5.93 -9.45
CA LEU A 111 -9.16 -5.05 -8.91
C LEU A 111 -8.55 -3.86 -8.17
N THR A 112 -8.89 -2.64 -8.57
CA THR A 112 -8.34 -1.42 -7.97
C THR A 112 -9.14 -1.04 -6.73
N LEU A 113 -8.52 -1.06 -5.56
CA LEU A 113 -9.16 -0.69 -4.30
C LEU A 113 -8.46 0.52 -3.68
N LEU A 114 -9.21 1.50 -3.20
CA LEU A 114 -8.70 2.72 -2.58
C LEU A 114 -9.28 2.85 -1.17
N ALA A 115 -8.45 3.14 -0.18
CA ALA A 115 -8.92 3.47 1.15
C ALA A 115 -9.51 4.89 1.13
N GLN A 116 -10.80 5.01 1.46
CA GLN A 116 -11.46 6.30 1.65
C GLN A 116 -11.09 6.95 2.97
N ASN A 117 -10.82 6.14 4.00
CA ASN A 117 -10.52 6.59 5.35
C ASN A 117 -9.65 5.59 6.12
N ALA A 118 -9.39 5.88 7.40
CA ALA A 118 -8.58 5.01 8.26
C ALA A 118 -9.17 3.61 8.47
N VAL A 119 -10.50 3.42 8.39
CA VAL A 119 -11.14 2.09 8.43
C VAL A 119 -10.80 1.34 7.15
N GLY A 120 -10.98 1.98 6.00
CA GLY A 120 -10.62 1.43 4.68
C GLY A 120 -9.16 1.01 4.62
N PHE A 121 -8.25 1.83 5.12
CA PHE A 121 -6.83 1.48 5.14
C PHE A 121 -6.54 0.25 6.01
N ARG A 122 -7.14 0.14 7.20
CA ARG A 122 -7.03 -1.08 8.03
C ARG A 122 -7.58 -2.30 7.30
N ASN A 123 -8.67 -2.15 6.57
CA ASN A 123 -9.29 -3.22 5.79
C ASN A 123 -8.40 -3.66 4.62
N LEU A 124 -7.75 -2.72 3.89
CA LEU A 124 -6.72 -3.05 2.91
C LEU A 124 -5.55 -3.82 3.53
N VAL A 125 -5.07 -3.40 4.71
CA VAL A 125 -4.00 -4.11 5.43
C VAL A 125 -4.42 -5.54 5.78
N LYS A 126 -5.66 -5.74 6.25
CA LYS A 126 -6.19 -7.08 6.55
C LYS A 126 -6.29 -7.94 5.28
N MET A 127 -6.84 -7.39 4.19
CA MET A 127 -6.97 -8.11 2.93
C MET A 127 -5.60 -8.48 2.34
N SER A 128 -4.65 -7.55 2.27
CA SER A 128 -3.28 -7.83 1.80
C SER A 128 -2.60 -8.89 2.68
N SER A 129 -2.75 -8.81 4.01
CA SER A 129 -2.20 -9.83 4.92
C SER A 129 -2.77 -11.22 4.65
N ARG A 130 -4.10 -11.35 4.51
CA ARG A 130 -4.75 -12.63 4.21
C ARG A 130 -4.42 -13.14 2.81
N ALA A 131 -4.22 -12.25 1.84
CA ALA A 131 -3.79 -12.62 0.51
C ALA A 131 -2.44 -13.35 0.51
N PHE A 132 -1.50 -12.92 1.37
CA PHE A 132 -0.22 -13.60 1.58
C PHE A 132 -0.32 -14.86 2.46
N LEU A 133 -1.07 -14.80 3.56
CA LEU A 133 -1.11 -15.88 4.55
C LEU A 133 -2.03 -17.06 4.14
N GLU A 134 -3.11 -16.78 3.41
CA GLU A 134 -4.16 -17.74 3.08
C GLU A 134 -4.26 -17.99 1.57
N GLY A 135 -4.26 -16.91 0.78
CA GLY A 135 -4.62 -16.95 -0.64
C GLY A 135 -3.47 -17.09 -1.63
N PHE A 136 -2.24 -17.30 -1.14
CA PHE A 136 -1.06 -17.33 -1.99
C PHE A 136 -1.03 -18.60 -2.86
N TYR A 137 -1.04 -18.40 -4.17
CA TYR A 137 -0.80 -19.45 -5.16
C TYR A 137 0.36 -19.06 -6.10
N HIS A 138 0.06 -18.39 -7.23
CA HIS A 138 1.08 -17.71 -8.04
C HIS A 138 1.31 -16.25 -7.58
N LYS A 139 0.26 -15.65 -7.03
CA LYS A 139 0.17 -14.29 -6.52
C LYS A 139 -0.56 -14.31 -5.18
N PRO A 140 -0.42 -13.29 -4.31
CA PRO A 140 -1.22 -13.17 -3.10
C PRO A 140 -2.65 -12.77 -3.47
N ARG A 141 -3.62 -13.69 -3.37
CA ARG A 141 -4.99 -13.46 -3.83
C ARG A 141 -5.97 -13.25 -2.70
N ILE A 142 -6.93 -12.35 -2.88
CA ILE A 142 -8.16 -12.27 -2.10
C ILE A 142 -9.30 -12.97 -2.85
N ASP A 143 -10.51 -12.93 -2.29
CA ASP A 143 -11.73 -13.40 -2.93
C ASP A 143 -12.93 -12.53 -2.53
N ARG A 144 -14.10 -12.89 -3.04
CA ARG A 144 -15.36 -12.19 -2.79
C ARG A 144 -15.76 -12.19 -1.30
N GLU A 145 -15.46 -13.26 -0.56
CA GLU A 145 -15.72 -13.35 0.89
C GLU A 145 -14.93 -12.27 1.66
N LEU A 146 -13.65 -12.12 1.36
CA LEU A 146 -12.84 -11.06 1.97
C LEU A 146 -13.30 -9.65 1.56
N LEU A 147 -13.71 -9.47 0.30
CA LEU A 147 -14.25 -8.19 -0.16
C LEU A 147 -15.53 -7.80 0.59
N GLU A 148 -16.46 -8.75 0.79
CA GLU A 148 -17.66 -8.53 1.59
C GLU A 148 -17.31 -8.20 3.05
N GLN A 149 -16.41 -8.99 3.65
CA GLN A 149 -16.01 -8.82 5.05
C GLN A 149 -15.32 -7.49 5.34
N TYR A 150 -14.49 -7.00 4.41
CA TYR A 150 -13.62 -5.84 4.61
C TYR A 150 -13.98 -4.65 3.69
N SER A 151 -15.22 -4.57 3.20
CA SER A 151 -15.67 -3.53 2.27
C SER A 151 -15.79 -2.13 2.87
N GLU A 152 -15.96 -1.99 4.19
CA GLU A 152 -16.17 -0.70 4.86
C GLU A 152 -14.98 0.27 4.61
N GLY A 153 -15.28 1.51 4.24
CA GLY A 153 -14.27 2.55 3.99
C GLY A 153 -13.42 2.35 2.73
N ILE A 154 -13.76 1.42 1.83
CA ILE A 154 -13.07 1.18 0.56
C ILE A 154 -13.87 1.72 -0.63
N ILE A 155 -13.19 2.36 -1.57
CA ILE A 155 -13.67 2.69 -2.92
C ILE A 155 -13.13 1.63 -3.87
N CYS A 156 -13.98 1.12 -4.76
CA CYS A 156 -13.67 0.03 -5.67
C CYS A 156 -13.83 0.50 -7.12
N LEU A 157 -12.79 0.31 -7.93
CA LEU A 157 -12.85 0.56 -9.37
C LEU A 157 -12.82 -0.80 -10.08
N SER A 158 -13.54 -0.93 -11.20
CA SER A 158 -13.69 -2.22 -11.91
C SER A 158 -12.38 -2.84 -12.42
N GLY A 159 -11.27 -2.10 -12.40
CA GLY A 159 -9.93 -2.58 -12.74
C GLY A 159 -9.53 -2.37 -14.19
N CYS A 160 -8.26 -2.67 -14.48
CA CYS A 160 -7.69 -2.64 -15.82
C CYS A 160 -8.25 -3.75 -16.74
N VAL A 161 -7.67 -3.94 -17.91
CA VAL A 161 -8.05 -5.03 -18.85
C VAL A 161 -7.86 -6.44 -18.28
N SER A 162 -7.08 -6.59 -17.20
CA SER A 162 -6.92 -7.85 -16.47
C SER A 162 -7.97 -8.06 -15.36
N GLY A 163 -8.88 -7.12 -15.16
CA GLY A 163 -9.98 -7.23 -14.19
C GLY A 163 -11.09 -8.17 -14.65
N GLU A 164 -11.87 -8.68 -13.69
CA GLU A 164 -12.97 -9.62 -13.95
C GLU A 164 -14.00 -9.02 -14.91
N PHE A 165 -14.37 -7.76 -14.67
CA PHE A 165 -15.31 -7.00 -15.49
C PHE A 165 -14.84 -6.85 -16.94
N SER A 166 -13.63 -6.31 -17.14
CA SER A 166 -13.07 -6.09 -18.48
C SER A 166 -12.84 -7.40 -19.23
N ARG A 167 -12.42 -8.48 -18.55
CA ARG A 167 -12.26 -9.79 -19.19
C ARG A 167 -13.58 -10.40 -19.61
N ALA A 168 -14.67 -10.22 -18.85
CA ALA A 168 -16.00 -10.67 -19.27
C ALA A 168 -16.45 -9.98 -20.58
N LEU A 169 -16.13 -8.70 -20.73
CA LEU A 169 -16.43 -7.92 -21.94
C LEU A 169 -15.59 -8.35 -23.15
N LEU A 170 -14.33 -8.75 -22.91
CA LEU A 170 -13.39 -9.15 -23.97
C LEU A 170 -13.44 -10.66 -24.30
N ALA A 171 -14.20 -11.46 -23.57
CA ALA A 171 -14.22 -12.91 -23.73
C ALA A 171 -14.92 -13.30 -25.04
N THR A 172 -14.20 -13.78 -26.05
CA THR A 172 -14.81 -14.20 -27.32
C THR A 172 -15.69 -15.44 -27.13
N SER A 173 -16.84 -15.50 -27.83
CA SER A 173 -17.88 -16.54 -27.72
C SER A 173 -17.47 -17.96 -28.14
N SER A 174 -16.17 -18.27 -28.21
CA SER A 174 -15.69 -19.60 -28.62
C SER A 174 -14.34 -19.98 -28.01
N GLY A 175 -14.24 -20.02 -26.68
CA GLY A 175 -13.43 -21.00 -25.92
C GLY A 175 -11.97 -21.27 -26.33
N LYS A 176 -11.34 -20.40 -27.12
CA LYS A 176 -9.95 -20.52 -27.56
C LYS A 176 -9.27 -19.21 -27.24
N SER A 177 -8.39 -19.25 -26.25
CA SER A 177 -7.33 -18.28 -26.03
C SER A 177 -6.40 -18.27 -27.26
N GLY A 178 -6.86 -17.61 -28.33
CA GLY A 178 -6.07 -17.33 -29.52
C GLY A 178 -5.36 -16.00 -29.35
N SER A 179 -4.05 -16.06 -29.10
CA SER A 179 -3.15 -14.97 -29.46
C SER A 179 -3.38 -14.56 -30.92
N GLY A 180 -3.76 -13.30 -31.15
CA GLY A 180 -3.80 -12.70 -32.48
C GLY A 180 -5.06 -13.00 -33.29
N GLY A 181 -6.07 -12.15 -33.15
CA GLY A 181 -7.24 -12.15 -34.02
C GLY A 181 -7.77 -10.74 -34.22
N ASN A 182 -7.36 -10.10 -35.31
CA ASN A 182 -7.95 -8.88 -35.84
C ASN A 182 -9.42 -9.13 -36.20
N GLY A 183 -10.32 -8.94 -35.24
CA GLY A 183 -11.76 -8.90 -35.44
C GLY A 183 -12.21 -7.45 -35.61
N ALA A 184 -12.12 -6.93 -36.83
CA ALA A 184 -12.73 -5.65 -37.18
C ALA A 184 -14.26 -5.77 -37.05
N GLY A 185 -14.85 -5.00 -36.11
CA GLY A 185 -16.30 -4.86 -35.95
C GLY A 185 -16.77 -5.07 -34.53
N GLY A 186 -16.70 -4.02 -33.71
CA GLY A 186 -17.14 -3.98 -32.32
C GLY A 186 -18.66 -4.13 -32.17
N VAL A 187 -19.14 -5.37 -32.24
CA VAL A 187 -20.45 -5.74 -31.72
C VAL A 187 -20.20 -6.71 -30.57
N TYR A 188 -20.30 -6.21 -29.34
CA TYR A 188 -20.32 -7.09 -28.17
C TYR A 188 -21.55 -7.98 -28.27
N VAL A 189 -21.37 -9.25 -27.94
CA VAL A 189 -22.49 -10.17 -27.86
C VAL A 189 -23.26 -9.81 -26.59
N GLU A 190 -24.59 -9.70 -26.66
CA GLU A 190 -25.44 -9.33 -25.52
C GLU A 190 -25.16 -10.19 -24.27
N GLU A 191 -24.72 -11.43 -24.46
CA GLU A 191 -24.25 -12.33 -23.40
C GLU A 191 -23.04 -11.77 -22.62
N GLN A 192 -22.05 -11.18 -23.29
CA GLN A 192 -20.88 -10.56 -22.66
C GLN A 192 -21.28 -9.34 -21.82
N ILE A 193 -22.17 -8.50 -22.38
CA ILE A 193 -22.72 -7.33 -21.70
C ILE A 193 -23.50 -7.75 -20.46
N GLU A 194 -24.35 -8.78 -20.55
CA GLU A 194 -25.10 -9.28 -19.40
C GLU A 194 -24.18 -9.87 -18.33
N LYS A 195 -23.14 -10.61 -18.73
CA LYS A 195 -22.14 -11.11 -17.77
C LYS A 195 -21.43 -9.98 -17.04
N ALA A 196 -21.02 -8.94 -17.76
CA ALA A 196 -20.40 -7.76 -17.16
C ALA A 196 -21.35 -7.02 -16.23
N ARG A 197 -22.65 -6.95 -16.56
CA ARG A 197 -23.70 -6.39 -15.70
C ARG A 197 -23.87 -7.18 -14.41
N GLU A 198 -23.87 -8.52 -14.46
CA GLU A 198 -23.92 -9.37 -13.26
C GLU A 198 -22.72 -9.11 -12.34
N ILE A 199 -21.51 -9.01 -12.92
CA ILE A 199 -20.28 -8.72 -12.17
C ILE A 199 -20.38 -7.34 -11.52
N ALA A 200 -20.71 -6.31 -12.30
CA ALA A 200 -20.86 -4.94 -11.81
C ALA A 200 -21.96 -4.82 -10.74
N ALA A 201 -23.07 -5.56 -10.90
CA ALA A 201 -24.15 -5.59 -9.92
C ALA A 201 -23.71 -6.19 -8.58
N TRP A 202 -22.88 -7.25 -8.62
CA TRP A 202 -22.30 -7.81 -7.40
C TRP A 202 -21.39 -6.81 -6.70
N PHE A 203 -20.44 -6.19 -7.42
CA PHE A 203 -19.55 -5.19 -6.84
C PHE A 203 -20.31 -3.96 -6.31
N HIS A 204 -21.29 -3.46 -7.06
CA HIS A 204 -22.16 -2.38 -6.59
C HIS A 204 -22.97 -2.79 -5.34
N GLY A 205 -23.43 -4.05 -5.26
CA GLY A 205 -24.10 -4.56 -4.07
C GLY A 205 -23.22 -4.56 -2.81
N VAL A 206 -21.91 -4.79 -2.96
CA VAL A 206 -20.94 -4.79 -1.85
C VAL A 206 -20.47 -3.38 -1.49
N PHE A 207 -20.16 -2.55 -2.49
CA PHE A 207 -19.52 -1.25 -2.28
C PHE A 207 -20.48 -0.05 -2.31
N GLY A 208 -21.69 -0.23 -2.86
CA GLY A 208 -22.70 0.82 -3.04
C GLY A 208 -22.21 1.93 -3.95
N ASP A 209 -22.44 3.17 -3.53
CA ASP A 209 -21.99 4.39 -4.23
C ASP A 209 -20.47 4.55 -4.32
N ARG A 210 -19.71 3.66 -3.65
CA ARG A 210 -18.24 3.63 -3.70
C ARG A 210 -17.71 2.69 -4.80
N TYR A 211 -18.57 2.21 -5.69
CA TYR A 211 -18.19 1.43 -6.87
C TYR A 211 -18.22 2.27 -8.14
N PHE A 212 -17.13 2.22 -8.91
CA PHE A 212 -16.99 2.95 -10.16
C PHE A 212 -16.52 2.03 -11.28
N ILE A 213 -17.05 2.23 -12.48
CA ILE A 213 -16.54 1.55 -13.68
C ILE A 213 -15.30 2.30 -14.16
N GLU A 214 -14.16 1.63 -14.12
CA GLU A 214 -12.86 2.16 -14.51
C GLU A 214 -12.70 2.12 -16.03
N ILE A 215 -12.28 3.24 -16.62
CA ILE A 215 -11.94 3.34 -18.04
C ILE A 215 -10.52 3.89 -18.23
N GLN A 216 -9.83 3.34 -19.21
CA GLN A 216 -8.43 3.66 -19.53
C GLN A 216 -8.26 3.79 -21.04
N ASP A 217 -7.36 4.67 -21.47
CA ASP A 217 -6.92 4.75 -22.86
C ASP A 217 -5.45 5.15 -22.98
N ASN A 218 -4.61 4.14 -23.14
CA ASN A 218 -3.18 4.27 -23.38
C ASN A 218 -2.83 4.04 -24.87
N GLY A 219 -3.82 4.15 -25.77
CA GLY A 219 -3.64 3.95 -27.20
C GLY A 219 -3.61 2.47 -27.64
N LEU A 220 -4.02 1.55 -26.78
CA LEU A 220 -4.06 0.11 -27.07
C LEU A 220 -5.45 -0.30 -27.55
N GLU A 221 -5.51 -1.10 -28.62
CA GLU A 221 -6.78 -1.58 -29.19
C GLU A 221 -7.63 -2.34 -28.15
N ILE A 222 -6.99 -3.19 -27.34
CA ILE A 222 -7.67 -3.94 -26.28
C ILE A 222 -8.30 -3.02 -25.21
N GLN A 223 -7.64 -1.90 -24.87
CA GLN A 223 -8.19 -0.92 -23.93
C GLN A 223 -9.31 -0.12 -24.57
N ARG A 224 -9.19 0.26 -25.85
CA ARG A 224 -10.27 0.93 -26.59
C ARG A 224 -11.54 0.07 -26.61
N LEU A 225 -11.40 -1.21 -26.93
CA LEU A 225 -12.52 -2.17 -26.91
C LEU A 225 -13.08 -2.35 -25.49
N ALA A 226 -12.25 -2.52 -24.47
CA ALA A 226 -12.76 -2.63 -23.10
C ALA A 226 -13.52 -1.36 -22.65
N LYS A 227 -12.98 -0.18 -22.97
CA LYS A 227 -13.55 1.14 -22.65
C LYS A 227 -14.93 1.34 -23.28
N GLU A 228 -15.06 1.10 -24.59
CA GLU A 228 -16.34 1.30 -25.31
C GLU A 228 -17.45 0.43 -24.71
N ALA A 229 -17.15 -0.82 -24.41
CA ALA A 229 -18.10 -1.74 -23.77
C ALA A 229 -18.40 -1.36 -22.31
N ALA A 230 -17.39 -0.93 -21.55
CA ALA A 230 -17.54 -0.49 -20.17
C ALA A 230 -18.46 0.74 -20.06
N ILE A 231 -18.33 1.70 -20.98
CA ILE A 231 -19.20 2.87 -21.07
C ILE A 231 -20.65 2.44 -21.33
N GLU A 232 -20.86 1.49 -22.24
CA GLU A 232 -22.20 0.96 -22.52
C GLU A 232 -22.83 0.30 -21.28
N VAL A 233 -22.10 -0.56 -20.58
CA VAL A 233 -22.58 -1.19 -19.34
C VAL A 233 -22.89 -0.15 -18.27
N ALA A 234 -21.98 0.81 -18.06
CA ALA A 234 -22.18 1.88 -17.09
C ALA A 234 -23.44 2.69 -17.39
N MET A 235 -23.68 3.05 -18.65
CA MET A 235 -24.89 3.74 -19.09
C MET A 235 -26.15 2.90 -18.84
N ARG A 236 -26.15 1.62 -19.23
CA ARG A 236 -27.30 0.70 -19.06
C ARG A 236 -27.65 0.46 -17.59
N MET A 237 -26.68 0.55 -16.68
CA MET A 237 -26.86 0.32 -15.24
C MET A 237 -27.00 1.61 -14.42
N GLY A 238 -26.69 2.77 -15.00
CA GLY A 238 -26.61 4.03 -14.26
C GLY A 238 -25.42 4.10 -13.29
N LEU A 239 -24.33 3.40 -13.57
CA LEU A 239 -23.12 3.38 -12.73
C LEU A 239 -22.14 4.49 -13.15
N PRO A 240 -21.45 5.12 -12.19
CA PRO A 240 -20.50 6.20 -12.49
C PRO A 240 -19.19 5.65 -13.08
N LEU A 241 -18.66 6.36 -14.08
CA LEU A 241 -17.37 6.07 -14.73
C LEU A 241 -16.22 6.80 -14.04
N VAL A 242 -15.02 6.24 -13.99
CA VAL A 242 -13.81 6.98 -13.58
C VAL A 242 -12.66 6.68 -14.54
N ALA A 243 -11.95 7.74 -14.94
CA ALA A 243 -10.80 7.61 -15.83
C ALA A 243 -9.50 7.45 -15.04
N THR A 244 -8.66 6.51 -15.47
CA THR A 244 -7.30 6.29 -14.97
C THR A 244 -6.34 6.00 -16.12
N SER A 245 -5.05 5.80 -15.83
CA SER A 245 -4.02 5.51 -16.87
C SER A 245 -3.10 4.34 -16.56
N ASP A 246 -3.24 3.70 -15.39
CA ASP A 246 -2.43 2.55 -14.99
C ASP A 246 -0.91 2.84 -15.08
N ALA A 247 -0.47 3.95 -14.49
CA ALA A 247 0.90 4.43 -14.65
C ALA A 247 1.92 3.50 -13.95
N HIS A 248 2.96 3.10 -14.67
CA HIS A 248 4.04 2.22 -14.20
C HIS A 248 5.41 2.90 -14.15
N TYR A 249 5.54 4.12 -14.69
CA TYR A 249 6.74 4.93 -14.64
C TYR A 249 6.41 6.43 -14.51
N VAL A 250 7.39 7.26 -14.16
CA VAL A 250 7.13 8.66 -13.79
C VAL A 250 6.92 9.54 -15.03
N ARG A 251 7.81 9.43 -16.01
CA ARG A 251 7.78 10.23 -17.25
C ARG A 251 7.78 9.33 -18.48
N GLN A 252 7.30 9.83 -19.62
CA GLN A 252 7.20 9.04 -20.85
C GLN A 252 8.55 8.43 -21.26
N GLU A 253 9.64 9.19 -21.12
CA GLU A 253 11.00 8.76 -21.43
C GLU A 253 11.50 7.57 -20.58
N ASP A 254 10.88 7.32 -19.42
CA ASP A 254 11.22 6.20 -18.54
C ASP A 254 10.70 4.85 -19.06
N ALA A 255 9.90 4.83 -20.13
CA ALA A 255 9.39 3.60 -20.75
C ALA A 255 10.53 2.63 -21.13
N VAL A 256 11.69 3.15 -21.55
CA VAL A 256 12.87 2.33 -21.86
C VAL A 256 13.45 1.67 -20.60
N ALA A 257 13.50 2.40 -19.49
CA ALA A 257 13.98 1.86 -18.22
C ALA A 257 13.02 0.78 -17.68
N GLN A 258 11.71 0.99 -17.82
CA GLN A 258 10.71 0.01 -17.44
C GLN A 258 10.80 -1.28 -18.29
N ASP A 259 11.01 -1.13 -19.59
CA ASP A 259 11.23 -2.26 -20.50
C ASP A 259 12.46 -3.11 -20.10
N VAL A 260 13.54 -2.44 -19.68
CA VAL A 260 14.75 -3.10 -19.15
C VAL A 260 14.47 -3.80 -17.81
N LEU A 261 13.72 -3.17 -16.91
CA LEU A 261 13.33 -3.76 -15.63
C LEU A 261 12.56 -5.07 -15.85
N LEU A 262 11.59 -5.09 -16.77
CA LEU A 262 10.86 -6.31 -17.15
C LEU A 262 11.78 -7.41 -17.68
N CYS A 263 12.77 -7.05 -18.50
CA CYS A 263 13.76 -8.00 -19.03
C CYS A 263 14.59 -8.63 -17.90
N ILE A 264 15.02 -7.83 -16.92
CA ILE A 264 15.77 -8.31 -15.75
C ILE A 264 14.91 -9.28 -14.93
N ASN A 265 13.67 -8.89 -14.61
CA ASN A 265 12.77 -9.68 -13.77
C ASN A 265 12.31 -10.99 -14.42
N THR A 266 12.26 -11.04 -15.76
CA THR A 266 11.85 -12.24 -16.51
C THR A 266 13.03 -13.07 -17.04
N GLY A 267 14.26 -12.62 -16.83
CA GLY A 267 15.46 -13.28 -17.35
C GLY A 267 15.49 -13.35 -18.88
N LYS A 268 15.02 -12.29 -19.56
CA LYS A 268 14.95 -12.20 -21.03
C LYS A 268 15.82 -11.07 -21.56
N PHE A 269 16.25 -11.18 -22.82
CA PHE A 269 16.93 -10.09 -23.51
C PHE A 269 15.92 -9.20 -24.24
N ARG A 270 16.23 -7.92 -24.42
CA ARG A 270 15.38 -7.00 -25.19
C ARG A 270 15.14 -7.45 -26.63
N THR A 271 16.08 -8.22 -27.18
CA THR A 271 16.04 -8.81 -28.53
C THR A 271 15.14 -10.03 -28.65
N ASP A 272 14.65 -10.60 -27.54
CA ASP A 272 13.77 -11.76 -27.56
C ASP A 272 12.38 -11.37 -28.08
N ALA A 273 11.92 -12.01 -29.17
CA ALA A 273 10.65 -11.64 -29.81
C ALA A 273 9.40 -11.92 -28.95
N ASN A 274 9.43 -12.97 -28.13
CA ASN A 274 8.29 -13.43 -27.31
C ASN A 274 8.45 -13.09 -25.81
N ARG A 275 9.09 -11.95 -25.50
CA ARG A 275 9.27 -11.49 -24.12
C ARG A 275 8.06 -10.71 -23.61
N MET A 276 7.92 -10.63 -22.29
CA MET A 276 7.00 -9.69 -21.66
C MET A 276 7.47 -8.25 -21.89
N ARG A 277 6.55 -7.38 -22.30
CA ARG A 277 6.74 -5.95 -22.46
C ARG A 277 5.38 -5.24 -22.29
N MET A 278 5.40 -3.99 -21.84
CA MET A 278 4.26 -3.11 -22.02
C MET A 278 4.25 -2.62 -23.47
N GLU A 279 3.09 -2.62 -24.12
CA GLU A 279 2.96 -2.18 -25.50
C GLU A 279 2.85 -0.64 -25.55
N GLY A 280 3.73 0.01 -26.30
CA GLY A 280 3.83 1.47 -26.32
C GLY A 280 4.59 2.07 -25.13
N ASP A 281 4.46 3.38 -24.96
CA ASP A 281 5.19 4.21 -23.97
C ASP A 281 4.23 5.09 -23.14
N GLN A 282 2.97 4.68 -23.04
CA GLN A 282 1.87 5.51 -22.54
C GLN A 282 1.47 5.25 -21.07
N PHE A 283 2.27 4.47 -20.32
CA PHE A 283 2.00 4.10 -18.93
C PHE A 283 2.79 4.98 -17.95
N PHE A 284 2.78 6.30 -18.17
CA PHE A 284 3.44 7.27 -17.29
C PHE A 284 2.44 8.19 -16.58
N LEU A 285 2.92 8.96 -15.60
CA LEU A 285 2.12 9.97 -14.91
C LEU A 285 1.85 11.18 -15.83
N ARG A 286 0.81 11.05 -16.67
CA ARG A 286 0.30 12.09 -17.57
C ARG A 286 -0.19 13.32 -16.82
N SER A 287 -0.03 14.49 -17.43
CA SER A 287 -0.71 15.73 -17.07
C SER A 287 -2.23 15.62 -17.28
N ALA A 288 -2.98 16.55 -16.68
CA ALA A 288 -4.41 16.65 -16.92
C ALA A 288 -4.72 16.86 -18.41
N ASP A 289 -4.01 17.77 -19.09
CA ASP A 289 -4.22 18.03 -20.52
C ASP A 289 -4.00 16.78 -21.39
N GLU A 290 -2.95 15.99 -21.10
CA GLU A 290 -2.70 14.71 -21.79
C GLU A 290 -3.81 13.69 -21.54
N MET A 291 -4.35 13.64 -20.31
CA MET A 291 -5.48 12.75 -19.98
C MET A 291 -6.78 13.18 -20.66
N PHE A 292 -7.08 14.47 -20.71
CA PHE A 292 -8.23 15.01 -21.44
C PHE A 292 -8.11 14.81 -22.95
N ALA A 293 -6.89 14.92 -23.50
CA ALA A 293 -6.64 14.62 -24.91
C ALA A 293 -6.80 13.12 -25.23
N ALA A 294 -6.44 12.22 -24.31
CA ALA A 294 -6.61 10.77 -24.49
C ALA A 294 -8.07 10.32 -24.38
N LEU A 295 -8.92 11.08 -23.69
CA LEU A 295 -10.31 10.74 -23.38
C LEU A 295 -11.27 11.93 -23.61
N PRO A 296 -11.35 12.50 -24.84
CA PRO A 296 -12.01 13.78 -25.11
C PRO A 296 -13.52 13.79 -24.80
N ASP A 297 -14.21 12.66 -24.99
CA ASP A 297 -15.65 12.56 -24.74
C ASP A 297 -16.00 12.07 -23.32
N GLN A 298 -15.01 11.97 -22.43
CA GLN A 298 -15.15 11.40 -21.08
C GLN A 298 -14.72 12.39 -19.99
N GLU A 299 -14.92 13.70 -20.23
CA GLU A 299 -14.56 14.76 -19.28
C GLU A 299 -15.12 14.52 -17.86
N GLU A 300 -16.34 14.00 -17.77
CA GLU A 300 -16.98 13.73 -16.49
C GLU A 300 -16.31 12.57 -15.75
N ALA A 301 -15.83 11.53 -16.45
CA ALA A 301 -15.07 10.45 -15.85
C ALA A 301 -13.68 10.91 -15.37
N LEU A 302 -13.06 11.84 -16.11
CA LEU A 302 -11.80 12.49 -15.73
C LEU A 302 -11.97 13.37 -14.49
N ARG A 303 -12.95 14.27 -14.46
CA ARG A 303 -13.23 15.13 -13.29
C ARG A 303 -13.63 14.31 -12.06
N ARG A 304 -14.28 13.16 -12.25
CA ARG A 304 -14.64 12.27 -11.15
C ARG A 304 -13.44 11.71 -10.39
N SER A 305 -12.27 11.60 -11.01
CA SER A 305 -11.07 11.16 -10.29
C SER A 305 -10.69 12.15 -9.18
N GLN A 306 -10.83 13.45 -9.42
CA GLN A 306 -10.67 14.49 -8.40
C GLN A 306 -11.75 14.37 -7.31
N LEU A 307 -13.02 14.20 -7.68
CA LEU A 307 -14.12 14.07 -6.70
C LEU A 307 -13.92 12.87 -5.76
N ILE A 308 -13.43 11.76 -6.32
CA ILE A 308 -13.06 10.58 -5.53
C ILE A 308 -11.92 10.95 -4.56
N ALA A 309 -10.84 11.57 -5.06
CA ALA A 309 -9.70 11.96 -4.24
C ALA A 309 -10.07 12.95 -3.11
N ASP A 310 -11.00 13.87 -3.38
CA ASP A 310 -11.52 14.84 -2.39
C ASP A 310 -12.34 14.16 -1.29
N SER A 311 -12.94 13.00 -1.59
CA SER A 311 -13.66 12.19 -0.59
C SER A 311 -12.72 11.36 0.32
N VAL A 312 -11.43 11.32 0.02
CA VAL A 312 -10.43 10.54 0.77
C VAL A 312 -9.80 11.38 1.87
N TYR A 313 -9.91 10.90 3.11
CA TYR A 313 -9.22 11.48 4.25
C TYR A 313 -8.54 10.40 5.10
N ILE A 314 -7.21 10.34 5.02
CA ILE A 314 -6.40 9.42 5.83
C ILE A 314 -5.42 10.23 6.68
N ASP A 315 -5.60 10.11 8.00
CA ASP A 315 -4.70 10.64 9.01
C ASP A 315 -4.15 9.48 9.84
N LEU A 316 -2.84 9.23 9.72
CA LEU A 316 -2.15 8.16 10.43
C LEU A 316 -1.45 8.76 11.65
N GLU A 317 -1.79 8.27 12.85
CA GLU A 317 -1.12 8.67 14.09
C GLU A 317 0.32 8.11 14.12
N LEU A 318 1.26 8.84 13.53
CA LEU A 318 2.67 8.48 13.52
C LEU A 318 3.37 8.92 14.81
N GLY A 319 4.38 8.16 15.23
CA GLY A 319 5.22 8.49 16.39
C GLY A 319 4.67 8.02 17.74
N LYS A 320 3.42 7.56 17.79
CA LYS A 320 2.89 6.86 18.96
C LYS A 320 3.51 5.48 19.12
N ARG A 321 3.87 5.14 20.35
CA ARG A 321 4.45 3.85 20.69
C ARG A 321 3.34 2.91 21.14
N HIS A 322 3.33 1.70 20.58
CA HIS A 322 2.44 0.62 20.97
C HIS A 322 3.28 -0.50 21.56
N PHE A 323 3.51 -0.47 22.88
CA PHE A 323 4.18 -1.56 23.58
C PHE A 323 3.17 -2.63 23.98
N PRO A 324 3.52 -3.93 23.90
CA PRO A 324 2.78 -4.95 24.61
C PRO A 324 2.81 -4.67 26.13
N SER A 325 1.77 -5.08 26.83
CA SER A 325 1.72 -5.01 28.29
C SER A 325 2.26 -6.32 28.88
N PHE A 326 3.04 -6.22 29.95
CA PHE A 326 3.53 -7.38 30.68
C PHE A 326 2.54 -7.76 31.79
N GLN A 327 2.20 -9.04 31.89
CA GLN A 327 1.35 -9.53 32.97
C GLN A 327 2.18 -9.71 34.24
N VAL A 328 2.04 -8.78 35.18
CA VAL A 328 2.67 -8.87 36.50
C VAL A 328 1.85 -9.76 37.45
N PRO A 329 2.47 -10.36 38.48
CA PRO A 329 1.74 -11.09 39.52
C PRO A 329 0.63 -10.25 40.15
N GLU A 330 -0.42 -10.91 40.66
CA GLU A 330 -1.54 -10.24 41.32
C GLU A 330 -1.06 -9.23 42.39
N GLN A 331 -1.73 -8.08 42.44
CA GLN A 331 -1.49 -6.98 43.39
C GLN A 331 -0.20 -6.17 43.17
N LYS A 332 0.51 -6.34 42.05
CA LYS A 332 1.70 -5.52 41.71
C LYS A 332 1.43 -4.59 40.53
N SER A 333 2.15 -3.47 40.51
CA SER A 333 2.27 -2.62 39.31
C SER A 333 3.55 -2.97 38.54
N PRO A 334 3.64 -2.69 37.21
CA PRO A 334 4.88 -2.87 36.45
C PRO A 334 6.10 -2.15 37.06
N PRO A 335 6.00 -0.89 37.54
CA PRO A 335 7.10 -0.24 38.26
C PRO A 335 7.56 -0.98 39.52
N ASP A 336 6.62 -1.45 40.34
CA ASP A 336 6.94 -2.14 41.60
C ASP A 336 7.60 -3.50 41.35
N TYR A 337 7.05 -4.26 40.40
CA TYR A 337 7.60 -5.56 40.05
C TYR A 337 8.98 -5.43 39.40
N LEU A 338 9.18 -4.45 38.51
CA LEU A 338 10.49 -4.16 37.93
C LEU A 338 11.52 -3.81 39.01
N ARG A 339 11.14 -2.98 39.98
CA ARG A 339 12.00 -2.59 41.11
C ARG A 339 12.40 -3.80 41.95
N GLU A 340 11.45 -4.67 42.27
CA GLU A 340 11.71 -5.91 43.03
C GLU A 340 12.71 -6.81 42.31
N LEU A 341 12.51 -7.03 41.00
CA LEU A 341 13.44 -7.83 40.19
C LEU A 341 14.84 -7.21 40.15
N CYS A 342 14.93 -5.88 40.03
CA CYS A 342 16.22 -5.19 40.03
C CYS A 342 16.94 -5.33 41.38
N ILE A 343 16.23 -5.16 42.51
CA ILE A 343 16.82 -5.31 43.84
C ILE A 343 17.33 -6.73 44.02
N LYS A 344 16.51 -7.74 43.69
CA LYS A 344 16.89 -9.15 43.75
C LYS A 344 18.14 -9.42 42.88
N GLY A 345 18.13 -8.97 41.64
CA GLY A 345 19.23 -9.18 40.70
C GLY A 345 20.54 -8.50 41.12
N LEU A 346 20.47 -7.29 41.70
CA LEU A 346 21.66 -6.60 42.23
C LEU A 346 22.23 -7.30 43.45
N LYS A 347 21.40 -7.81 44.36
CA LYS A 347 21.87 -8.61 45.50
C LYS A 347 22.63 -9.85 45.02
N GLU A 348 22.10 -10.57 44.04
CA GLU A 348 22.80 -11.72 43.44
C GLU A 348 24.11 -11.32 42.78
N ARG A 349 24.13 -10.26 41.97
CA ARG A 349 25.31 -9.84 41.21
C ARG A 349 26.41 -9.24 42.09
N TYR A 350 26.06 -8.63 43.22
CA TYR A 350 27.00 -8.04 44.16
C TYR A 350 27.28 -8.89 45.41
N ALA A 351 26.81 -10.14 45.46
CA ALA A 351 26.98 -11.04 46.60
C ALA A 351 28.44 -11.13 47.11
N ASN A 352 29.42 -11.04 46.22
CA ASN A 352 30.85 -11.11 46.54
C ASN A 352 31.54 -9.73 46.62
N ASN A 353 30.78 -8.64 46.75
CA ASN A 353 31.30 -7.28 46.79
C ASN A 353 30.81 -6.51 48.02
N PRO A 354 31.53 -6.59 49.16
CA PRO A 354 31.17 -5.92 50.41
C PRO A 354 31.04 -4.39 50.33
N LYS A 355 31.63 -3.76 49.30
CA LYS A 355 31.49 -2.31 49.07
C LYS A 355 30.16 -1.93 48.42
N ARG A 356 29.51 -2.89 47.75
CA ARG A 356 28.26 -2.69 47.00
C ARG A 356 27.05 -3.33 47.70
N LEU A 357 27.28 -4.38 48.48
CA LEU A 357 26.29 -5.08 49.29
C LEU A 357 26.89 -5.35 50.69
N ALA A 358 26.30 -4.76 51.73
CA ALA A 358 26.72 -4.95 53.12
C ALA A 358 25.62 -5.71 53.88
N GLY A 359 25.87 -6.98 54.22
CA GLY A 359 24.82 -7.85 54.71
C GLY A 359 23.78 -8.09 53.61
N ASP A 360 22.52 -7.71 53.86
CA ASP A 360 21.43 -7.80 52.88
C ASP A 360 21.06 -6.42 52.26
N ASP A 361 21.82 -5.38 52.57
CA ASP A 361 21.53 -4.00 52.15
C ASP A 361 22.47 -3.54 51.03
N LEU A 362 21.87 -3.02 49.95
CA LEU A 362 22.63 -2.39 48.87
C LEU A 362 23.23 -1.07 49.38
N SER A 363 24.49 -0.80 49.01
CA SER A 363 25.14 0.48 49.34
C SER A 363 24.35 1.67 48.79
N GLN A 364 24.44 2.81 49.47
CA GLN A 364 23.72 4.03 49.07
C GLN A 364 24.00 4.44 47.61
N GLU A 365 25.25 4.34 47.14
CA GLU A 365 25.62 4.66 45.76
C GLU A 365 24.88 3.80 44.73
N VAL A 366 24.71 2.50 45.02
CA VAL A 366 23.97 1.57 44.15
C VAL A 366 22.49 1.89 44.18
N TYR A 367 21.93 2.15 45.37
CA TYR A 367 20.52 2.45 45.54
C TYR A 367 20.12 3.76 44.85
N ASP A 368 20.93 4.81 44.99
CA ASP A 368 20.73 6.12 44.34
C ASP A 368 20.77 6.01 42.82
N ARG A 369 21.74 5.24 42.30
CA ARG A 369 21.83 4.98 40.86
C ARG A 369 20.61 4.20 40.35
N LEU A 370 20.20 3.16 41.06
CA LEU A 370 19.04 2.34 40.71
C LEU A 370 17.76 3.19 40.68
N ASN A 371 17.51 3.98 41.72
CA ASN A 371 16.34 4.85 41.81
C ASN A 371 16.31 5.84 40.66
N ARG A 372 17.43 6.52 40.41
CA ARG A 372 17.53 7.48 39.30
C ARG A 372 17.16 6.85 37.96
N GLU A 373 17.61 5.63 37.68
CA GLU A 373 17.26 4.93 36.44
C GLU A 373 15.79 4.50 36.41
N LEU A 374 15.30 3.86 37.48
CA LEU A 374 13.91 3.40 37.57
C LEU A 374 12.90 4.55 37.50
N ASP A 375 13.21 5.70 38.09
CA ASP A 375 12.35 6.89 38.04
C ASP A 375 12.21 7.41 36.60
N VAL A 376 13.32 7.44 35.84
CA VAL A 376 13.30 7.83 34.42
C VAL A 376 12.52 6.81 33.59
N ILE A 377 12.76 5.51 33.80
CA ILE A 377 12.06 4.42 33.09
C ILE A 377 10.55 4.50 33.34
N THR A 378 10.16 4.70 34.59
CA THR A 378 8.76 4.80 35.01
C THR A 378 8.10 6.04 34.41
N LYS A 379 8.76 7.21 34.52
CA LYS A 379 8.25 8.48 33.96
C LYS A 379 8.05 8.42 32.44
N LEU A 380 8.89 7.67 31.73
CA LEU A 380 8.80 7.50 30.29
C LEU A 380 7.89 6.33 29.86
N GLY A 381 7.31 5.58 30.81
CA GLY A 381 6.40 4.47 30.53
C GLY A 381 7.08 3.23 29.93
N PHE A 382 8.34 2.97 30.30
CA PHE A 382 9.12 1.85 29.76
C PHE A 382 9.17 0.61 30.67
N CYS A 383 8.43 0.58 31.78
CA CYS A 383 8.48 -0.56 32.71
C CYS A 383 8.12 -1.89 32.03
N ASP A 384 7.01 -1.94 31.29
CA ASP A 384 6.60 -3.13 30.54
C ASP A 384 7.66 -3.57 29.52
N TYR A 385 8.31 -2.63 28.84
CA TYR A 385 9.41 -2.94 27.92
C TYR A 385 10.55 -3.67 28.62
N PHE A 386 11.00 -3.17 29.78
CA PHE A 386 12.06 -3.84 30.55
C PHE A 386 11.64 -5.22 31.06
N LEU A 387 10.38 -5.36 31.51
CA LEU A 387 9.85 -6.64 31.97
C LEU A 387 9.76 -7.67 30.84
N ILE A 388 9.30 -7.28 29.66
CA ILE A 388 9.26 -8.15 28.47
C ILE A 388 10.67 -8.59 28.09
N VAL A 389 11.62 -7.65 28.03
CA VAL A 389 13.01 -7.97 27.66
C VAL A 389 13.67 -8.88 28.70
N TRP A 390 13.45 -8.62 29.98
CA TRP A 390 13.89 -9.49 31.06
C TRP A 390 13.31 -10.90 30.93
N ASP A 391 12.03 -11.05 30.65
CA ASP A 391 11.38 -12.37 30.62
C ASP A 391 11.92 -13.28 29.52
N PHE A 392 12.06 -12.77 28.28
CA PHE A 392 12.60 -13.61 27.21
C PHE A 392 14.11 -13.86 27.34
N VAL A 393 14.88 -12.94 27.97
CA VAL A 393 16.30 -13.18 28.27
C VAL A 393 16.46 -14.19 29.39
N ARG A 394 15.66 -14.11 30.46
CA ARG A 394 15.63 -15.10 31.54
C ARG A 394 15.35 -16.48 30.98
N PHE A 395 14.30 -16.60 30.14
CA PHE A 395 13.96 -17.86 29.48
C PHE A 395 15.12 -18.41 28.64
N ALA A 396 15.77 -17.56 27.83
CA ALA A 396 16.91 -17.99 27.02
C ALA A 396 18.05 -18.57 27.88
N VAL A 397 18.40 -17.91 28.99
CA VAL A 397 19.43 -18.40 29.91
C VAL A 397 19.01 -19.71 30.58
N GLU A 398 17.77 -19.82 31.04
CA GLU A 398 17.23 -21.04 31.68
C GLU A 398 17.17 -22.23 30.71
N ALA A 399 16.96 -21.96 29.42
CA ALA A 399 16.88 -22.95 28.36
C ALA A 399 18.24 -23.24 27.66
N ASP A 400 19.35 -22.73 28.20
CA ASP A 400 20.70 -22.84 27.61
C ASP A 400 20.80 -22.33 26.16
N ILE A 401 20.03 -21.27 25.85
CA ILE A 401 20.07 -20.58 24.56
C ILE A 401 21.06 -19.41 24.67
N PRO A 402 22.14 -19.38 23.85
CA PRO A 402 23.13 -18.31 23.92
C PRO A 402 22.55 -16.92 23.64
N CYS A 403 22.75 -15.99 24.57
CA CYS A 403 22.36 -14.59 24.43
C CYS A 403 23.50 -13.65 24.88
N THR A 404 23.65 -12.49 24.22
CA THR A 404 24.69 -11.49 24.55
C THR A 404 24.17 -10.07 24.42
N ALA A 405 24.72 -9.16 25.22
CA ALA A 405 24.34 -7.75 25.27
C ALA A 405 25.17 -6.90 24.30
N ARG A 406 24.55 -5.85 23.73
CA ARG A 406 25.24 -4.90 22.84
C ARG A 406 24.60 -3.52 22.86
N GLY A 407 25.33 -2.51 22.40
CA GLY A 407 24.85 -1.12 22.31
C GLY A 407 24.78 -0.42 23.67
N SER A 408 24.08 0.71 23.73
CA SER A 408 24.04 1.58 24.92
C SER A 408 23.38 0.95 26.15
N GLY A 409 22.58 -0.10 25.97
CA GLY A 409 21.89 -0.80 27.05
C GLY A 409 22.84 -1.35 28.13
N VAL A 410 24.09 -1.66 27.78
CA VAL A 410 25.13 -2.17 28.70
C VAL A 410 25.59 -1.15 29.75
N GLY A 411 25.26 0.13 29.57
CA GLY A 411 25.58 1.19 30.54
C GLY A 411 24.55 1.35 31.67
N SER A 412 23.42 0.66 31.59
CA SER A 412 22.32 0.76 32.57
C SER A 412 22.52 -0.21 33.73
N LEU A 413 22.38 0.30 34.96
CA LEU A 413 22.38 -0.52 36.16
C LEU A 413 21.12 -1.42 36.22
N VAL A 414 19.98 -0.96 35.70
CA VAL A 414 18.75 -1.77 35.57
C VAL A 414 18.99 -2.94 34.62
N CYS A 415 19.62 -2.74 33.46
CA CYS A 415 19.99 -3.84 32.57
C CYS A 415 20.93 -4.85 33.24
N TYR A 416 21.95 -4.36 33.95
CA TYR A 416 22.86 -5.20 34.71
C TYR A 416 22.08 -6.01 35.75
N ALA A 417 21.24 -5.37 36.56
CA ALA A 417 20.42 -6.02 37.58
C ALA A 417 19.58 -7.18 37.01
N LEU A 418 18.91 -6.94 35.87
CA LEU A 418 18.04 -7.90 35.21
C LEU A 418 18.78 -8.96 34.38
N ARG A 419 20.11 -9.00 34.43
CA ARG A 419 20.96 -9.88 33.62
C ARG A 419 20.80 -9.70 32.11
N LEU A 420 20.41 -8.49 31.69
CA LEU A 420 20.36 -8.08 30.28
C LEU A 420 21.74 -7.69 29.74
N SER A 421 22.71 -7.48 30.63
CA SER A 421 24.11 -7.13 30.35
C SER A 421 25.07 -7.78 31.32
#